data_AF-A0A535KBR6-F1
#
_entry.id   AF-A0A535KBR6-F1
#
_cell.length_a   1.000
_cell.length_b   1.000
_cell.length_c   1.000
_cell.angle_alpha   90.00
_cell.angle_beta   90.00
_cell.angle_gamma   90.00
#
_symmetry.space_group_name_H-M   'P 1'
#
loop_
_entity.id
_entity.type
_entity.pdbx_description
1 polymer ?
#
loop_
_entity_poly.entity_id
_entity_poly.type
_entity_poly.pdbx_seq_one_letter_code
_entity_poly.pdbx_strand_id
1 'polypeptide(L)'
;MSVDQLEERLQNLAIEIPDVRRITTRVLARQARRRGRRLPRVALSAVAAILLLALVAYFVPAADTAIADVPFAGDLLREAGLVGASGRITAVDSTSTSSGYKLRLVGAYADSTRTVFLMHADPAIAAPDLPDLADQFGRTYHLSDSISNMLTGDLVMQFEALAWPDGFTGARVTLHATRLELPDGSFVSGDWKLNARLGLDETDPLPLPATATTGSIHYRFTSVAYTPATVSIDMIITGATMDDLNRRIPDGGKGTAVFSIDLIDPGGAVINGTYSLDSDQQGVHLHFLGYRLGPRGDYQLRVT
;
A
#
# COMPACT_ATOMS: atom_id res chain seq x y z
N MET A 1 -61.68 -21.01 -97.44
CA MET A 1 -62.95 -20.73 -96.74
C MET A 1 -62.79 -21.28 -95.33
N SER A 2 -62.91 -20.61 -94.19
CA SER A 2 -63.15 -19.23 -93.76
C SER A 2 -63.26 -19.30 -92.22
N VAL A 3 -62.61 -18.39 -91.49
CA VAL A 3 -63.01 -17.83 -90.17
C VAL A 3 -62.93 -18.76 -88.94
N ASP A 4 -62.16 -18.46 -87.89
CA ASP A 4 -62.01 -17.21 -87.09
C ASP A 4 -63.15 -16.91 -86.09
N GLN A 5 -63.74 -17.89 -85.40
CA GLN A 5 -64.62 -17.59 -84.24
C GLN A 5 -64.05 -17.98 -82.88
N LEU A 6 -63.14 -18.96 -82.82
CA LEU A 6 -62.56 -19.38 -81.54
C LEU A 6 -61.49 -18.39 -81.05
N GLU A 7 -60.75 -17.78 -81.98
CA GLU A 7 -59.67 -16.83 -81.70
C GLU A 7 -60.22 -15.48 -81.22
N GLU A 8 -61.42 -15.09 -81.68
CA GLU A 8 -62.08 -13.85 -81.26
C GLU A 8 -62.63 -13.94 -79.82
N ARG A 9 -63.06 -15.12 -79.38
CA ARG A 9 -63.61 -15.29 -78.02
C ARG A 9 -62.55 -15.24 -76.92
N LEU A 10 -61.31 -15.61 -77.24
CA LEU A 10 -60.22 -15.60 -76.26
C LEU A 10 -59.64 -14.19 -76.02
N GLN A 11 -59.95 -13.21 -76.87
CA GLN A 11 -59.42 -11.85 -76.72
C GLN A 11 -60.33 -10.89 -75.94
N ASN A 12 -61.62 -11.21 -75.78
CA ASN A 12 -62.62 -10.20 -75.40
C ASN A 12 -63.27 -10.33 -74.01
N LEU A 13 -62.81 -11.23 -73.11
CA LEU A 13 -63.26 -11.19 -71.71
C LEU A 13 -62.20 -10.58 -70.80
N ALA A 14 -62.13 -9.26 -70.89
CA ALA A 14 -61.37 -8.40 -70.02
C ALA A 14 -62.07 -8.20 -68.66
N ILE A 15 -61.26 -8.25 -67.59
CA ILE A 15 -61.43 -7.58 -66.27
C ILE A 15 -62.43 -8.29 -65.32
N GLU A 16 -62.01 -8.76 -64.15
CA GLU A 16 -61.75 -7.91 -62.98
C GLU A 16 -60.63 -8.48 -62.09
N ILE A 17 -59.53 -7.73 -61.93
CA ILE A 17 -58.37 -8.09 -61.12
C ILE A 17 -58.67 -7.70 -59.66
N PRO A 18 -58.71 -8.64 -58.69
CA PRO A 18 -58.95 -8.30 -57.30
C PRO A 18 -57.79 -7.49 -56.69
N ASP A 19 -58.13 -6.35 -56.11
CA ASP A 19 -57.23 -5.40 -55.46
C ASP A 19 -56.36 -6.05 -54.35
N VAL A 20 -55.05 -6.09 -54.61
CA VAL A 20 -53.97 -6.69 -53.79
C VAL A 20 -53.90 -6.09 -52.38
N ARG A 21 -54.55 -4.94 -52.13
CA ARG A 21 -54.58 -4.25 -50.83
C ARG A 21 -55.30 -4.99 -49.70
N ARG A 22 -56.17 -5.96 -50.00
CA ARG A 22 -56.86 -6.75 -48.94
C ARG A 22 -56.08 -7.97 -48.45
N ILE A 23 -55.05 -8.41 -49.17
CA ILE A 23 -54.31 -9.64 -48.84
C ILE A 23 -53.11 -9.35 -47.93
N THR A 24 -52.51 -8.16 -48.01
CA THR A 24 -51.35 -7.78 -47.18
C THR A 24 -51.72 -7.50 -45.71
N THR A 25 -52.98 -7.16 -45.41
CA THR A 25 -53.43 -6.82 -44.05
C THR A 25 -53.65 -8.04 -43.16
N ARG A 26 -53.87 -9.24 -43.71
CA ARG A 26 -54.04 -10.48 -42.93
C ARG A 26 -52.74 -11.23 -42.63
N VAL A 27 -51.68 -11.00 -43.40
CA VAL A 27 -50.37 -11.66 -43.20
C VAL A 27 -49.49 -10.90 -42.19
N LEU A 28 -49.69 -9.59 -42.00
CA LEU A 28 -48.98 -8.80 -40.97
C LEU A 28 -49.60 -8.91 -39.56
N ALA A 29 -50.79 -9.48 -39.42
CA ALA A 29 -51.48 -9.57 -38.13
C ALA A 29 -51.10 -10.82 -37.29
N ARG A 30 -50.19 -11.68 -37.78
CA ARG A 30 -49.84 -12.96 -37.13
C ARG A 30 -48.38 -13.09 -36.72
N GLN A 31 -47.68 -11.97 -36.51
CA GLN A 31 -46.45 -11.98 -35.73
C GLN A 31 -46.76 -11.45 -34.33
N ALA A 32 -47.16 -12.39 -33.48
CA ALA A 32 -47.45 -12.16 -32.07
C ALA A 32 -46.27 -11.42 -31.41
N ARG A 33 -46.63 -10.35 -30.70
CA ARG A 33 -45.76 -9.58 -29.79
C ARG A 33 -44.92 -10.51 -28.92
N ARG A 34 -43.65 -10.76 -29.30
CA ARG A 34 -42.62 -10.99 -28.28
C ARG A 34 -42.37 -9.64 -27.64
N ARG A 35 -43.09 -9.39 -26.54
CA ARG A 35 -42.86 -8.29 -25.61
C ARG A 35 -41.51 -8.57 -24.94
N GLY A 36 -40.43 -8.40 -25.68
CA GLY A 36 -39.09 -8.38 -25.12
C GLY A 36 -39.10 -7.23 -24.13
N ARG A 37 -39.08 -7.56 -22.84
CA ARG A 37 -38.79 -6.61 -21.79
C ARG A 37 -37.46 -5.97 -22.18
N ARG A 38 -37.51 -4.79 -22.79
CA ARG A 38 -36.38 -3.88 -22.80
C ARG A 38 -36.21 -3.49 -21.34
N LEU A 39 -35.51 -4.33 -20.57
CA LEU A 39 -34.88 -3.86 -19.35
C LEU A 39 -34.07 -2.65 -19.80
N PRO A 40 -34.32 -1.47 -19.23
CA PRO A 40 -33.63 -0.28 -19.67
C PRO A 40 -32.15 -0.56 -19.42
N ARG A 41 -31.34 -0.57 -20.48
CA ARG A 41 -29.88 -0.75 -20.37
C ARG A 41 -29.26 0.27 -19.39
N VAL A 42 -29.96 1.38 -19.16
CA VAL A 42 -29.68 2.41 -18.15
C VAL A 42 -29.82 1.89 -16.70
N ALA A 43 -30.77 1.00 -16.41
CA ALA A 43 -30.89 0.41 -15.07
C ALA A 43 -29.79 -0.62 -14.79
N LEU A 44 -29.37 -1.39 -15.80
CA LEU A 44 -28.24 -2.32 -15.65
C LEU A 44 -26.91 -1.58 -15.47
N SER A 45 -26.69 -0.46 -16.17
CA SER A 45 -25.50 0.38 -15.96
C SER A 45 -25.53 1.11 -14.61
N ALA A 46 -26.70 1.56 -14.17
CA ALA A 46 -26.84 2.19 -12.85
C ALA A 46 -26.63 1.18 -11.71
N VAL A 47 -27.19 -0.03 -11.81
CA VAL A 47 -26.95 -1.10 -10.84
C VAL A 47 -25.49 -1.54 -10.86
N ALA A 48 -24.86 -1.66 -12.03
CA ALA A 48 -23.44 -1.96 -12.14
C ALA A 48 -22.56 -0.86 -11.53
N ALA A 49 -22.90 0.42 -11.74
CA ALA A 49 -22.20 1.55 -11.15
C ALA A 49 -22.41 1.63 -9.63
N ILE A 50 -23.62 1.35 -9.13
CA ILE A 50 -23.91 1.27 -7.69
C ILE A 50 -23.18 0.09 -7.06
N LEU A 51 -23.15 -1.08 -7.72
CA LEU A 51 -22.40 -2.24 -7.25
C LEU A 51 -20.90 -1.96 -7.27
N LEU A 52 -20.37 -1.28 -8.29
CA LEU A 52 -18.98 -0.83 -8.32
C LEU A 52 -18.68 0.19 -7.21
N LEU A 53 -19.55 1.18 -6.99
CA LEU A 53 -19.41 2.15 -5.92
C LEU A 53 -19.52 1.50 -4.53
N ALA A 54 -20.40 0.51 -4.37
CA ALA A 54 -20.53 -0.25 -3.14
C ALA A 54 -19.35 -1.20 -2.93
N LEU A 55 -18.81 -1.78 -4.00
CA LEU A 55 -17.59 -2.59 -3.98
C LEU A 55 -16.41 -1.71 -3.58
N VAL A 56 -16.24 -0.56 -4.24
CA VAL A 56 -15.23 0.45 -3.89
C VAL A 56 -15.44 0.88 -2.43
N ALA A 57 -16.60 1.39 -2.02
CA ALA A 57 -16.82 1.78 -0.61
C ALA A 57 -16.64 0.64 0.41
N TYR A 58 -16.92 -0.61 0.03
CA TYR A 58 -16.65 -1.78 0.88
C TYR A 58 -15.14 -2.04 1.02
N PHE A 59 -14.35 -1.85 -0.03
CA PHE A 59 -12.89 -2.01 -0.03
C PHE A 59 -12.12 -0.73 0.32
N VAL A 60 -12.78 0.44 0.37
CA VAL A 60 -12.22 1.77 0.65
C VAL A 60 -12.70 2.26 2.01
N PRO A 61 -12.02 1.92 3.12
CA PRO A 61 -12.27 2.56 4.40
C PRO A 61 -11.82 4.03 4.40
N ALA A 62 -12.73 4.97 4.68
CA ALA A 62 -12.32 6.31 5.10
C ALA A 62 -11.42 6.18 6.35
N ALA A 63 -10.14 6.48 6.21
CA ALA A 63 -9.22 6.61 7.32
C ALA A 63 -9.44 8.00 7.93
N ASP A 64 -10.11 8.05 9.08
CA ASP A 64 -10.18 9.29 9.84
C ASP A 64 -8.76 9.60 10.33
N THR A 65 -8.16 10.68 9.82
CA THR A 65 -6.93 11.26 10.37
C THR A 65 -7.26 11.91 11.70
N ALA A 66 -7.51 11.09 12.72
CA ALA A 66 -7.65 11.56 14.08
C ALA A 66 -6.25 11.96 14.56
N ILE A 67 -6.08 13.27 14.75
CA ILE A 67 -4.89 13.89 15.34
C ILE A 67 -4.55 13.12 16.62
N ALA A 68 -3.42 12.43 16.60
CA ALA A 68 -2.96 11.53 17.63
C ALA A 68 -2.52 12.30 18.89
N ASP A 69 -3.47 12.62 19.78
CA ASP A 69 -3.20 12.72 21.22
C ASP A 69 -3.04 11.31 21.78
N VAL A 70 -2.07 10.56 21.24
CA VAL A 70 -1.73 9.23 21.76
C VAL A 70 -0.67 9.45 22.84
N PRO A 71 -0.95 9.16 24.12
CA PRO A 71 0.06 9.18 25.17
C PRO A 71 0.98 7.96 24.98
N PHE A 72 1.82 8.00 23.96
CA PHE A 72 2.87 7.02 23.68
C PHE A 72 4.22 7.63 24.09
N ALA A 73 5.14 6.81 24.59
CA ALA A 73 6.46 7.29 24.96
C ALA A 73 7.14 7.99 23.76
N GLY A 74 7.38 9.31 23.88
CA GLY A 74 7.97 10.11 22.80
C GLY A 74 9.37 9.64 22.37
N ASP A 75 10.09 8.96 23.27
CA ASP A 75 11.38 8.35 22.96
C ASP A 75 11.22 7.17 22.00
N LEU A 76 10.20 6.33 22.16
CA LEU A 76 9.91 5.25 21.21
C LEU A 76 9.50 5.78 19.84
N LEU A 77 8.76 6.90 19.78
CA LEU A 77 8.45 7.56 18.50
C LEU A 77 9.70 8.09 17.81
N ARG A 78 10.68 8.56 18.58
CA ARG A 78 11.99 8.99 18.05
C ARG A 78 12.80 7.81 17.53
N GLU A 79 12.87 6.74 18.30
CA GLU A 79 13.56 5.51 17.91
C GLU A 79 12.94 4.86 16.67
N ALA A 80 11.62 4.87 16.56
CA ALA A 80 10.88 4.40 15.38
C ALA A 80 10.97 5.36 14.18
N GLY A 81 11.54 6.55 14.35
CA GLY A 81 11.64 7.55 13.28
C GLY A 81 10.30 8.13 12.85
N LEU A 82 9.35 8.25 13.79
CA LEU A 82 7.99 8.77 13.54
C LEU A 82 7.79 10.22 14.00
N VAL A 83 8.81 10.89 14.54
CA VAL A 83 8.70 12.28 15.04
C VAL A 83 8.15 13.23 13.96
N GLY A 84 8.70 13.16 12.74
CA GLY A 84 8.22 13.96 11.60
C GLY A 84 6.83 13.60 11.08
N ALA A 85 6.32 12.41 11.43
CA ALA A 85 5.01 11.90 11.05
C ALA A 85 4.00 11.84 12.20
N SER A 86 4.30 12.45 13.35
CA SER A 86 3.42 12.44 14.53
C SER A 86 1.98 12.89 14.22
N GLY A 87 1.80 13.92 13.39
CA GLY A 87 0.49 14.38 12.92
C GLY A 87 -0.17 13.53 11.81
N ARG A 88 0.47 12.44 11.39
CA ARG A 88 0.02 11.49 10.35
C ARG A 88 -0.27 10.10 10.90
N ILE A 89 0.06 9.85 12.16
CA ILE A 89 -0.30 8.61 12.84
C ILE A 89 -1.83 8.51 12.86
N THR A 90 -2.35 7.44 12.29
CA THR A 90 -3.76 7.11 12.38
C THR A 90 -4.03 6.57 13.77
N ALA A 91 -4.93 7.21 14.53
CA ALA A 91 -5.36 6.67 15.81
C ALA A 91 -6.12 5.36 15.57
N VAL A 92 -5.74 4.32 16.31
CA VAL A 92 -6.40 3.02 16.27
C VAL A 92 -6.83 2.70 17.70
N ASP A 93 -8.03 2.14 17.86
CA ASP A 93 -8.47 1.65 19.16
C ASP A 93 -8.93 0.20 19.03
N SER A 94 -7.98 -0.66 18.69
CA SER A 94 -8.20 -2.10 18.62
C SER A 94 -7.58 -2.74 19.85
N THR A 95 -8.33 -3.63 20.50
CA THR A 95 -7.88 -4.35 21.69
C THR A 95 -8.15 -5.83 21.53
N SER A 96 -7.24 -6.66 22.01
CA SER A 96 -7.42 -8.12 22.08
C SER A 96 -6.89 -8.64 23.41
N THR A 97 -7.59 -9.59 24.02
CA THR A 97 -7.19 -10.19 25.30
C THR A 97 -7.25 -11.70 25.19
N SER A 98 -6.14 -12.34 25.52
CA SER A 98 -6.03 -13.79 25.61
C SER A 98 -5.03 -14.12 26.71
N SER A 99 -5.21 -15.26 27.37
CA SER A 99 -4.23 -15.83 28.32
C SER A 99 -3.77 -14.87 29.44
N GLY A 100 -4.64 -13.92 29.83
CA GLY A 100 -4.33 -12.91 30.85
C GLY A 100 -3.57 -11.68 30.37
N TYR A 101 -3.24 -11.58 29.07
CA TYR A 101 -2.56 -10.43 28.48
C TYR A 101 -3.50 -9.70 27.53
N LYS A 102 -3.54 -8.38 27.66
CA LYS A 102 -4.29 -7.45 26.83
C LYS A 102 -3.32 -6.70 25.93
N LEU A 103 -3.50 -6.83 24.62
CA LEU A 103 -2.81 -6.00 23.64
C LEU A 103 -3.77 -4.92 23.14
N ARG A 104 -3.30 -3.69 23.05
CA ARG A 104 -4.02 -2.56 22.47
C ARG A 104 -3.17 -1.93 21.38
N LEU A 105 -3.68 -1.89 20.16
CA LEU A 105 -3.12 -1.09 19.08
C LEU A 105 -3.67 0.33 19.23
N VAL A 106 -2.79 1.29 19.51
CA VAL A 106 -3.12 2.67 19.87
C VAL A 106 -2.95 3.63 18.69
N GLY A 107 -2.01 3.31 17.81
CA GLY A 107 -1.78 4.10 16.60
C GLY A 107 -1.07 3.28 15.54
N ALA A 108 -1.16 3.74 14.31
CA ALA A 108 -0.47 3.12 13.20
C ALA A 108 -0.13 4.15 12.12
N TYR A 109 0.96 3.89 11.41
CA TYR A 109 1.48 4.72 10.33
C TYR A 109 1.89 3.81 9.17
N ALA A 110 1.67 4.25 7.93
CA ALA A 110 2.12 3.53 6.75
C ALA A 110 2.58 4.51 5.67
N ASP A 111 3.68 4.21 5.01
CA ASP A 111 4.15 4.89 3.79
C ASP A 111 4.65 3.87 2.77
N SER A 112 5.20 4.34 1.65
CA SER A 112 5.69 3.43 0.58
C SER A 112 6.87 2.56 1.00
N THR A 113 7.50 2.84 2.14
CA THR A 113 8.71 2.16 2.61
C THR A 113 8.43 1.20 3.76
N ARG A 114 7.39 1.44 4.57
CA ARG A 114 7.11 0.64 5.76
C ARG A 114 5.71 0.82 6.33
N THR A 115 5.31 -0.13 7.17
CA THR A 115 4.15 -0.03 8.06
C THR A 115 4.61 -0.07 9.51
N VAL A 116 4.11 0.81 10.37
CA VAL A 116 4.52 0.91 11.77
C VAL A 116 3.31 0.90 12.69
N PHE A 117 3.32 0.03 13.70
CA PHE A 117 2.28 -0.10 14.72
C PHE A 117 2.79 0.31 16.10
N LEU A 118 1.97 1.12 16.78
CA LEU A 118 2.19 1.58 18.14
C LEU A 118 1.21 0.85 19.05
N MET A 119 1.71 -0.04 19.89
CA MET A 119 0.88 -0.88 20.75
C MET A 119 1.26 -0.76 22.22
N HIS A 120 0.32 -1.13 23.07
CA HIS A 120 0.50 -1.22 24.50
C HIS A 120 0.04 -2.61 24.97
N ALA A 121 0.84 -3.22 25.83
CA ALA A 121 0.59 -4.52 26.43
C ALA A 121 0.40 -4.40 27.94
N ASP A 122 -0.65 -5.04 28.45
CA ASP A 122 -0.95 -5.14 29.87
C ASP A 122 -1.30 -6.60 30.25
N PRO A 123 -0.46 -7.30 31.03
CA PRO A 123 0.85 -6.88 31.53
C PRO A 123 1.89 -6.63 30.42
N ALA A 124 2.98 -5.93 30.77
CA ALA A 124 4.07 -5.66 29.84
C ALA A 124 4.71 -6.96 29.31
N ILE A 125 5.07 -6.94 28.03
CA ILE A 125 5.71 -8.06 27.32
C ILE A 125 7.01 -7.59 26.68
N ALA A 126 7.86 -8.54 26.28
CA ALA A 126 9.04 -8.24 25.48
C ALA A 126 8.64 -7.96 24.02
N ALA A 127 7.93 -8.89 23.39
CA ALA A 127 7.37 -8.72 22.04
C ALA A 127 6.30 -9.78 21.75
N PRO A 128 5.37 -9.53 20.80
CA PRO A 128 4.68 -10.61 20.11
C PRO A 128 5.71 -11.46 19.35
N ASP A 129 5.66 -12.78 19.52
CA ASP A 129 6.55 -13.67 18.81
C ASP A 129 5.99 -13.99 17.41
N LEU A 130 6.78 -13.66 16.38
CA LEU A 130 6.47 -13.87 14.97
C LEU A 130 5.02 -13.52 14.60
N PRO A 131 4.57 -12.27 14.83
CA PRO A 131 3.20 -11.90 14.53
C PRO A 131 2.97 -11.87 13.01
N ASP A 132 1.81 -12.35 12.59
CA ASP A 132 1.37 -12.31 11.20
C ASP A 132 0.61 -10.99 10.95
N LEU A 133 1.10 -10.19 10.01
CA LEU A 133 0.36 -9.04 9.50
C LEU A 133 -0.23 -9.38 8.14
N ALA A 134 -1.56 -9.35 8.02
CA ALA A 134 -2.26 -9.61 6.76
C ALA A 134 -3.21 -8.48 6.36
N ASP A 135 -3.32 -8.21 5.06
CA ASP A 135 -4.30 -7.26 4.53
C ASP A 135 -5.64 -7.91 4.13
N GLN A 136 -6.60 -7.09 3.71
CA GLN A 136 -7.93 -7.53 3.26
C GLN A 136 -7.91 -8.43 2.03
N PHE A 137 -6.78 -8.53 1.34
CA PHE A 137 -6.59 -9.38 0.16
C PHE A 137 -5.83 -10.67 0.49
N GLY A 138 -5.46 -10.88 1.76
CA GLY A 138 -4.73 -12.05 2.22
C GLY A 138 -3.24 -12.00 1.93
N ARG A 139 -2.67 -10.83 1.59
CA ARG A 139 -1.21 -10.67 1.50
C ARG A 139 -0.64 -10.55 2.90
N THR A 140 0.50 -11.18 3.13
CA THR A 140 1.21 -11.15 4.41
C THR A 140 2.44 -10.26 4.31
N TYR A 141 2.75 -9.56 5.39
CA TYR A 141 3.87 -8.62 5.49
C TYR A 141 4.78 -9.03 6.63
N HIS A 142 6.09 -9.08 6.37
CA HIS A 142 7.05 -9.53 7.36
C HIS A 142 7.39 -8.43 8.37
N LEU A 143 7.56 -8.84 9.64
CA LEU A 143 8.13 -7.99 10.67
C LEU A 143 9.60 -7.72 10.34
N SER A 144 9.97 -6.46 10.23
CA SER A 144 11.33 -6.01 9.96
C SER A 144 12.06 -5.63 11.25
N ASP A 145 11.38 -4.99 12.18
CA ASP A 145 11.96 -4.53 13.44
C ASP A 145 10.90 -4.39 14.53
N SER A 146 11.31 -4.44 15.80
CA SER A 146 10.44 -4.17 16.94
C SER A 146 11.22 -3.62 18.12
N ILE A 147 10.64 -2.64 18.80
CA ILE A 147 11.22 -1.98 19.97
C ILE A 147 10.16 -2.00 21.08
N SER A 148 10.54 -2.37 22.29
CA SER A 148 9.63 -2.37 23.43
C SER A 148 10.21 -1.70 24.66
N ASN A 149 9.34 -1.02 25.41
CA ASN A 149 9.61 -0.54 26.75
C ASN A 149 8.88 -1.43 27.74
N MET A 150 9.58 -2.42 28.28
CA MET A 150 9.00 -3.40 29.21
C MET A 150 8.61 -2.81 30.58
N LEU A 151 9.00 -1.55 30.87
CA LEU A 151 8.56 -0.85 32.08
C LEU A 151 7.15 -0.26 31.92
N THR A 152 6.82 0.22 30.73
CA THR A 152 5.51 0.83 30.44
C THR A 152 4.56 -0.13 29.74
N GLY A 153 5.07 -1.16 29.07
CA GLY A 153 4.28 -2.05 28.20
C GLY A 153 4.11 -1.50 26.78
N ASP A 154 4.72 -0.37 26.44
CA ASP A 154 4.66 0.21 25.10
C ASP A 154 5.58 -0.54 24.15
N LEU A 155 5.13 -0.77 22.92
CA LEU A 155 5.90 -1.43 21.88
C LEU A 155 5.62 -0.84 20.50
N VAL A 156 6.66 -0.76 19.69
CA VAL A 156 6.60 -0.36 18.28
C VAL A 156 7.01 -1.55 17.44
N MET A 157 6.21 -1.87 16.42
CA MET A 157 6.56 -2.89 15.43
C MET A 157 6.59 -2.28 14.05
N GLN A 158 7.63 -2.58 13.30
CA GLN A 158 7.80 -2.18 11.91
C GLN A 158 7.69 -3.40 11.00
N PHE A 159 6.84 -3.29 9.99
CA PHE A 159 6.64 -4.26 8.93
C PHE A 159 7.02 -3.66 7.58
N GLU A 160 7.10 -4.53 6.58
CA GLU A 160 7.20 -4.16 5.17
C GLU A 160 6.12 -3.15 4.74
N ALA A 161 6.41 -2.43 3.65
CA ALA A 161 5.44 -1.54 3.02
C ALA A 161 4.22 -2.33 2.52
N LEU A 162 3.03 -1.74 2.66
CA LEU A 162 1.82 -2.31 2.11
C LEU A 162 1.87 -2.32 0.58
N ALA A 163 1.43 -3.42 -0.03
CA ALA A 163 1.46 -3.55 -1.48
C ALA A 163 0.33 -2.73 -2.14
N TRP A 164 0.68 -1.89 -3.12
CA TRP A 164 -0.23 -1.06 -3.92
C TRP A 164 -1.33 -1.88 -4.66
N PRO A 165 -2.53 -1.34 -5.02
CA PRO A 165 -2.93 0.07 -5.13
C PRO A 165 -3.98 0.53 -4.10
N ASP A 166 -3.61 0.61 -2.82
CA ASP A 166 -4.55 1.01 -1.75
C ASP A 166 -4.33 2.47 -1.27
N GLY A 167 -3.48 3.23 -1.98
CA GLY A 167 -2.93 4.52 -1.53
C GLY A 167 -3.94 5.63 -1.26
N PHE A 168 -5.09 5.65 -1.93
CA PHE A 168 -6.12 6.69 -1.73
C PHE A 168 -7.22 6.29 -0.75
N THR A 169 -7.27 5.01 -0.39
CA THR A 169 -8.50 4.41 0.14
C THR A 169 -8.34 3.77 1.50
N GLY A 170 -7.11 3.78 2.00
CA GLY A 170 -6.69 3.13 3.21
C GLY A 170 -6.72 1.60 3.12
N ALA A 171 -5.81 0.95 3.84
CA ALA A 171 -5.71 -0.50 3.92
C ALA A 171 -6.38 -1.02 5.19
N ARG A 172 -7.05 -2.18 5.12
CA ARG A 172 -7.52 -2.90 6.31
C ARG A 172 -6.57 -4.03 6.59
N VAL A 173 -5.94 -3.99 7.75
CA VAL A 173 -4.95 -4.97 8.12
C VAL A 173 -5.31 -5.62 9.45
N THR A 174 -4.95 -6.88 9.59
CA THR A 174 -5.11 -7.68 10.79
C THR A 174 -3.74 -8.13 11.25
N LEU A 175 -3.37 -7.71 12.46
CA LEU A 175 -2.24 -8.27 13.17
C LEU A 175 -2.74 -9.46 13.99
N HIS A 176 -2.11 -10.60 13.82
CA HIS A 176 -2.40 -11.81 14.56
C HIS A 176 -1.15 -12.33 15.26
N ALA A 177 -1.23 -12.52 16.57
CA ALA A 177 -0.20 -13.16 17.35
C ALA A 177 -0.78 -14.38 18.08
N THR A 178 -0.02 -15.47 18.12
CA THR A 178 -0.40 -16.71 18.84
C THR A 178 0.50 -16.99 20.05
N ARG A 179 1.59 -16.24 20.17
CA ARG A 179 2.58 -16.36 21.23
C ARG A 179 3.16 -14.99 21.56
N LEU A 180 3.37 -14.73 22.84
CA LEU A 180 4.07 -13.54 23.34
C LEU A 180 5.32 -13.96 24.09
N GLU A 181 6.41 -13.24 23.89
CA GLU A 181 7.63 -13.32 24.68
C GLU A 181 7.50 -12.41 25.91
N LEU A 182 7.83 -12.95 27.08
CA LEU A 182 7.77 -12.24 28.35
C LEU A 182 9.14 -11.62 28.70
N PRO A 183 9.20 -10.62 29.60
CA PRO A 183 10.46 -9.98 29.98
C PRO A 183 11.54 -10.92 30.54
N ASP A 184 11.15 -12.10 31.03
CA ASP A 184 12.05 -13.14 31.53
C ASP A 184 12.53 -14.11 30.42
N GLY A 185 12.15 -13.88 29.16
CA GLY A 185 12.45 -14.71 28.00
C GLY A 185 11.56 -15.96 27.88
N SER A 186 10.59 -16.14 28.77
CA SER A 186 9.60 -17.21 28.64
C SER A 186 8.48 -16.83 27.66
N PHE A 187 7.64 -17.80 27.30
CA PHE A 187 6.57 -17.59 26.32
C PHE A 187 5.20 -17.93 26.89
N VAL A 188 4.18 -17.16 26.47
CA VAL A 188 2.77 -17.45 26.72
C VAL A 188 2.03 -17.64 25.39
N SER A 189 1.30 -18.74 25.27
CA SER A 189 0.44 -19.02 24.11
C SER A 189 -0.94 -18.39 24.27
N GLY A 190 -1.57 -17.98 23.16
CA GLY A 190 -2.91 -17.39 23.13
C GLY A 190 -3.40 -17.10 21.71
N ASP A 191 -4.43 -16.27 21.57
CA ASP A 191 -4.93 -15.77 20.28
C ASP A 191 -5.24 -14.26 20.42
N TRP A 192 -4.35 -13.41 19.89
CA TRP A 192 -4.55 -11.96 19.87
C TRP A 192 -4.72 -11.47 18.44
N LYS A 193 -5.87 -10.86 18.14
CA LYS A 193 -6.19 -10.30 16.82
C LYS A 193 -6.52 -8.83 16.96
N LEU A 194 -5.74 -7.99 16.28
CA LEU A 194 -5.87 -6.55 16.27
C LEU A 194 -6.14 -6.07 14.84
N ASN A 195 -7.12 -5.20 14.67
CA ASN A 195 -7.50 -4.70 13.35
C ASN A 195 -7.16 -3.22 13.25
N ALA A 196 -6.63 -2.81 12.10
CA ALA A 196 -6.33 -1.42 11.82
C ALA A 196 -6.89 -1.00 10.45
N ARG A 197 -7.16 0.30 10.33
CA ARG A 197 -7.41 0.98 9.07
C ARG A 197 -6.33 2.03 8.92
N LEU A 198 -5.58 1.99 7.82
CA LEU A 198 -4.38 2.79 7.65
C LEU A 198 -4.55 3.68 6.44
N GLY A 199 -4.34 4.99 6.58
CA GLY A 199 -3.99 5.82 5.43
C GLY A 199 -2.56 5.52 4.99
N LEU A 200 -2.29 5.58 3.69
CA LEU A 200 -0.93 5.49 3.17
C LEU A 200 -0.45 6.91 2.87
N ASP A 201 0.65 7.32 3.51
CA ASP A 201 1.32 8.54 3.09
C ASP A 201 2.10 8.28 1.81
N GLU A 202 1.72 9.00 0.75
CA GLU A 202 2.39 8.90 -0.53
C GLU A 202 3.81 9.43 -0.43
N THR A 203 4.65 8.87 -1.31
CA THR A 203 6.04 9.25 -1.42
C THR A 203 6.19 10.25 -2.53
N ASP A 204 6.75 11.41 -2.18
CA ASP A 204 7.02 12.47 -3.12
C ASP A 204 8.43 12.26 -3.70
N PRO A 205 8.56 12.00 -5.01
CA PRO A 205 9.86 11.90 -5.65
C PRO A 205 10.56 13.27 -5.66
N LEU A 206 11.87 13.26 -5.39
CA LEU A 206 12.73 14.44 -5.47
C LEU A 206 13.60 14.37 -6.73
N PRO A 207 14.06 15.53 -7.24
CA PRO A 207 15.08 15.56 -8.27
C PRO A 207 16.32 14.80 -7.81
N LEU A 208 16.84 13.93 -8.67
CA LEU A 208 18.07 13.19 -8.38
C LEU A 208 19.26 14.16 -8.29
N PRO A 209 20.09 14.07 -7.24
CA PRO A 209 21.34 14.80 -7.18
C PRO A 209 22.27 14.44 -8.35
N ALA A 210 23.20 15.34 -8.66
CA ALA A 210 24.29 15.03 -9.58
C ALA A 210 25.13 13.85 -9.03
N THR A 211 25.72 13.07 -9.94
CA THR A 211 26.67 12.01 -9.57
C THR A 211 27.80 12.60 -8.72
N ALA A 212 28.11 11.94 -7.61
CA ALA A 212 29.20 12.33 -6.72
C ALA A 212 30.38 11.36 -6.84
N THR A 213 31.56 11.81 -6.44
CA THR A 213 32.78 10.99 -6.47
C THR A 213 33.65 11.24 -5.24
N THR A 214 34.17 10.15 -4.66
CA THR A 214 35.15 10.19 -3.56
C THR A 214 36.34 9.31 -3.96
N GLY A 215 37.46 9.92 -4.30
CA GLY A 215 38.60 9.17 -4.86
C GLY A 215 38.24 8.47 -6.17
N SER A 216 38.37 7.14 -6.22
CA SER A 216 37.96 6.29 -7.34
C SER A 216 36.53 5.78 -7.25
N ILE A 217 35.79 6.12 -6.17
CA ILE A 217 34.43 5.66 -5.93
C ILE A 217 33.45 6.64 -6.57
N HIS A 218 32.50 6.13 -7.33
CA HIS A 218 31.44 6.89 -7.97
C HIS A 218 30.08 6.54 -7.37
N TYR A 219 29.28 7.56 -7.09
CA TYR A 219 27.94 7.43 -6.50
C TYR A 219 26.90 7.96 -7.47
N ARG A 220 26.06 7.05 -7.99
CA ARG A 220 24.96 7.40 -8.90
C ARG A 220 23.62 7.16 -8.23
N PHE A 221 22.92 8.25 -7.93
CA PHE A 221 21.55 8.22 -7.41
C PHE A 221 20.59 7.62 -8.46
N THR A 222 19.75 6.69 -8.02
CA THR A 222 18.70 6.06 -8.85
C THR A 222 17.31 6.48 -8.39
N SER A 223 17.14 6.73 -7.10
CA SER A 223 15.90 7.24 -6.52
C SER A 223 16.22 8.15 -5.33
N VAL A 224 15.51 9.26 -5.22
CA VAL A 224 15.45 10.06 -4.00
C VAL A 224 14.00 10.41 -3.79
N ALA A 225 13.48 10.08 -2.63
CA ALA A 225 12.08 10.27 -2.34
C ALA A 225 11.89 10.62 -0.87
N TYR A 226 10.81 11.32 -0.55
CA TYR A 226 10.52 11.66 0.83
C TYR A 226 9.06 11.38 1.19
N THR A 227 8.87 11.04 2.46
CA THR A 227 7.56 10.94 3.13
C THR A 227 7.55 11.90 4.31
N PRO A 228 6.42 12.08 5.01
CA PRO A 228 6.40 12.82 6.27
C PRO A 228 7.39 12.27 7.32
N ALA A 229 7.61 10.94 7.35
CA ALA A 229 8.51 10.30 8.31
C ALA A 229 9.95 10.15 7.81
N THR A 230 10.17 9.91 6.52
CA THR A 230 11.45 9.41 6.02
C THR A 230 11.95 10.13 4.78
N VAL A 231 13.26 10.01 4.54
CA VAL A 231 13.90 10.28 3.25
C VAL A 231 14.52 8.96 2.80
N SER A 232 14.09 8.44 1.65
CA SER A 232 14.67 7.26 1.03
C SER A 232 15.62 7.66 -0.10
N ILE A 233 16.77 7.00 -0.14
CA ILE A 233 17.82 7.26 -1.12
C ILE A 233 18.33 5.93 -1.63
N ASP A 234 18.14 5.69 -2.92
CA ASP A 234 18.73 4.56 -3.63
C ASP A 234 19.88 5.07 -4.50
N MET A 235 21.02 4.38 -4.42
CA MET A 235 22.16 4.67 -5.27
C MET A 235 22.95 3.42 -5.65
N ILE A 236 23.67 3.53 -6.76
CA ILE A 236 24.62 2.53 -7.21
C ILE A 236 26.02 3.11 -7.01
N ILE A 237 26.84 2.34 -6.30
CA ILE A 237 28.24 2.62 -5.99
C ILE A 237 29.11 1.78 -6.91
N THR A 238 30.01 2.43 -7.65
CA THR A 238 31.02 1.76 -8.48
C THR A 238 32.42 2.23 -8.11
N GLY A 239 33.44 1.43 -8.45
CA GLY A 239 34.82 1.70 -8.05
C GLY A 239 35.17 1.30 -6.61
N ALA A 240 34.24 0.66 -5.90
CA ALA A 240 34.44 -0.04 -4.63
C ALA A 240 33.69 -1.38 -4.66
N THR A 241 34.23 -2.39 -4.00
CA THR A 241 33.57 -3.68 -3.78
C THR A 241 32.76 -3.68 -2.49
N MET A 242 31.88 -4.66 -2.32
CA MET A 242 31.15 -4.88 -1.06
C MET A 242 32.12 -5.03 0.13
N ASP A 243 33.25 -5.72 -0.08
CA ASP A 243 34.27 -5.92 0.95
C ASP A 243 34.97 -4.61 1.33
N ASP A 244 35.19 -3.71 0.37
CA ASP A 244 35.78 -2.39 0.64
C ASP A 244 34.88 -1.53 1.52
N LEU A 245 33.57 -1.55 1.25
CA LEU A 245 32.57 -0.77 1.97
C LEU A 245 32.27 -1.36 3.36
N ASN A 246 32.28 -2.68 3.50
CA ASN A 246 32.10 -3.35 4.80
C ASN A 246 33.38 -3.36 5.66
N ARG A 247 34.50 -2.88 5.12
CA ARG A 247 35.78 -2.87 5.83
C ARG A 247 35.68 -2.02 7.09
N ARG A 248 36.24 -2.54 8.19
CA ARG A 248 36.39 -1.82 9.46
C ARG A 248 37.87 -1.73 9.83
N ILE A 249 38.29 -0.55 10.29
CA ILE A 249 39.62 -0.30 10.85
C ILE A 249 39.61 -0.80 12.29
N PRO A 250 40.49 -1.73 12.69
CA PRO A 250 40.58 -2.17 14.08
C PRO A 250 40.94 -0.99 15.00
N ASP A 251 40.11 -0.74 16.01
CA ASP A 251 40.26 0.34 16.99
C ASP A 251 40.30 -0.18 18.44
N GLY A 252 40.45 -1.50 18.61
CA GLY A 252 40.40 -2.17 19.92
C GLY A 252 38.98 -2.49 20.40
N GLY A 253 37.94 -2.17 19.63
CA GLY A 253 36.55 -2.51 19.88
C GLY A 253 35.87 -3.20 18.69
N LYS A 254 34.68 -2.72 18.31
CA LYS A 254 33.93 -3.23 17.14
C LYS A 254 34.56 -2.84 15.79
N GLY A 255 35.63 -2.05 15.80
CA GLY A 255 36.23 -1.46 14.60
C GLY A 255 35.45 -0.24 14.10
N THR A 256 36.16 0.72 13.55
CA THR A 256 35.59 1.93 12.93
C THR A 256 35.28 1.62 11.46
N ALA A 257 34.04 1.84 11.02
CA ALA A 257 33.68 1.61 9.63
C ALA A 257 34.47 2.56 8.70
N VAL A 258 34.99 2.02 7.59
CA VAL A 258 35.70 2.81 6.57
C VAL A 258 34.72 3.60 5.70
N PHE A 259 33.47 3.13 5.63
CA PHE A 259 32.38 3.76 4.95
C PHE A 259 31.31 4.16 5.97
N SER A 260 30.86 5.40 5.91
CA SER A 260 29.64 5.83 6.59
C SER A 260 28.81 6.76 5.71
N ILE A 261 27.50 6.72 5.95
CA ILE A 261 26.51 7.53 5.27
C ILE A 261 25.62 8.19 6.32
N ASP A 262 25.66 9.51 6.34
CA ASP A 262 24.91 10.32 7.29
C ASP A 262 23.97 11.24 6.52
N LEU A 263 22.72 11.34 6.99
CA LEU A 263 21.82 12.38 6.52
C LEU A 263 21.82 13.50 7.57
N ILE A 264 21.96 14.74 7.12
CA ILE A 264 22.05 15.92 7.96
C ILE A 264 20.81 16.75 7.71
N ASP A 265 20.12 17.12 8.77
CA ASP A 265 18.92 17.95 8.69
C ASP A 265 19.25 19.42 8.38
N PRO A 266 18.23 20.24 8.05
CA PRO A 266 18.43 21.67 7.79
C PRO A 266 19.00 22.45 8.99
N GLY A 267 18.93 21.90 10.21
CA GLY A 267 19.52 22.45 11.43
C GLY A 267 20.99 22.07 11.62
N GLY A 268 21.55 21.21 10.77
CA GLY A 268 22.93 20.73 10.84
C GLY A 268 23.12 19.50 11.74
N ALA A 269 22.05 18.90 12.26
CA ALA A 269 22.13 17.69 13.06
C ALA A 269 22.16 16.44 12.17
N VAL A 270 23.00 15.47 12.51
CA VAL A 270 22.95 14.13 11.89
C VAL A 270 21.67 13.44 12.37
N ILE A 271 20.85 12.99 11.43
CA ILE A 271 19.61 12.26 11.73
C ILE A 271 19.86 10.76 11.69
N ASN A 272 19.15 10.05 12.57
CA ASN A 272 19.18 8.60 12.59
C ASN A 272 18.68 8.05 11.25
N GLY A 273 19.32 6.98 10.80
CA GLY A 273 18.93 6.27 9.61
C GLY A 273 19.52 4.88 9.58
N THR A 274 19.00 4.08 8.68
CA THR A 274 19.48 2.73 8.40
C THR A 274 19.87 2.64 6.94
N TYR A 275 20.86 1.82 6.62
CA TYR A 275 21.15 1.48 5.24
C TYR A 275 21.40 -0.01 5.08
N SER A 276 21.12 -0.51 3.89
CA SER A 276 21.50 -1.84 3.44
C SER A 276 22.35 -1.74 2.18
N LEU A 277 23.23 -2.73 2.00
CA LEU A 277 24.07 -2.88 0.83
C LEU A 277 23.76 -4.22 0.17
N ASP A 278 23.61 -4.22 -1.14
CA ASP A 278 23.54 -5.42 -1.99
C ASP A 278 24.50 -5.25 -3.18
N SER A 279 24.97 -6.32 -3.81
CA SER A 279 25.89 -6.22 -4.96
C SER A 279 25.48 -7.09 -6.12
N ASP A 280 25.53 -6.52 -7.32
CA ASP A 280 25.29 -7.23 -8.58
C ASP A 280 26.35 -6.84 -9.64
N GLN A 281 26.07 -7.14 -10.91
CA GLN A 281 26.97 -6.80 -12.02
C GLN A 281 27.07 -5.29 -12.32
N GLN A 282 26.15 -4.46 -11.82
CA GLN A 282 26.13 -3.01 -12.03
C GLN A 282 26.92 -2.26 -10.95
N GLY A 283 27.14 -2.87 -9.78
CA GLY A 283 27.89 -2.29 -8.67
C GLY A 283 27.33 -2.72 -7.32
N VAL A 284 27.65 -1.95 -6.28
CA VAL A 284 27.02 -2.09 -4.97
C VAL A 284 25.81 -1.17 -4.92
N HIS A 285 24.62 -1.73 -4.73
CA HIS A 285 23.38 -1.02 -4.47
C HIS A 285 23.32 -0.64 -3.00
N LEU A 286 23.05 0.62 -2.73
CA LEU A 286 22.82 1.14 -1.40
C LEU A 286 21.39 1.66 -1.33
N HIS A 287 20.64 1.13 -0.36
CA HIS A 287 19.34 1.67 0.05
C HIS A 287 19.51 2.34 1.42
N PHE A 288 19.26 3.63 1.50
CA PHE A 288 19.33 4.41 2.75
C PHE A 288 17.95 4.96 3.10
N LEU A 289 17.59 4.84 4.38
CA LEU A 289 16.36 5.37 4.94
C LEU A 289 16.70 6.25 6.14
N GLY A 290 16.56 7.57 5.99
CA GLY A 290 16.80 8.55 7.05
C GLY A 290 15.50 8.99 7.71
N TYR A 291 15.47 9.07 9.04
CA TYR A 291 14.29 9.45 9.82
C TYR A 291 14.21 10.94 10.06
N ARG A 292 13.12 11.55 9.62
CA ARG A 292 12.91 13.00 9.69
C ARG A 292 12.50 13.40 11.10
N LEU A 293 13.27 14.30 11.70
CA LEU A 293 13.00 14.87 13.02
C LEU A 293 12.41 16.29 12.97
N GLY A 294 12.47 16.96 11.81
CA GLY A 294 12.22 18.40 11.68
C GLY A 294 11.52 18.82 10.39
N PRO A 295 11.20 20.13 10.27
CA PRO A 295 10.37 20.68 9.21
C PRO A 295 11.06 20.63 7.84
N ARG A 296 10.31 21.01 6.79
CA ARG A 296 10.81 21.10 5.41
C ARG A 296 12.08 21.96 5.34
N GLY A 297 13.05 21.51 4.54
CA GLY A 297 14.29 22.23 4.26
C GLY A 297 15.26 21.34 3.51
N ASP A 298 16.47 21.85 3.29
CA ASP A 298 17.51 21.15 2.54
C ASP A 298 18.22 20.16 3.46
N TYR A 299 18.11 18.87 3.13
CA TYR A 299 18.87 17.82 3.78
C TYR A 299 20.19 17.59 3.03
N GLN A 300 21.27 17.36 3.77
CA GLN A 300 22.57 17.04 3.18
C GLN A 300 22.91 15.58 3.45
N LEU A 301 23.09 14.81 2.38
CA LEU A 301 23.71 13.50 2.47
C LEU A 301 25.23 13.63 2.50
N ARG A 302 25.87 13.06 3.51
CA ARG A 302 27.32 13.00 3.66
C ARG A 302 27.77 11.55 3.58
N VAL A 303 28.73 11.29 2.70
CA VAL A 303 29.39 10.00 2.56
C VAL A 303 30.86 10.19 2.90
N THR A 304 31.39 9.37 3.80
CA THR A 304 32.79 9.41 4.26
C THR A 304 33.43 8.04 4.23
#